data_AF-A0A5C7LGN4-F1
#
_entry.id   AF-A0A5C7LGN4-F1
#
_cell.length_a   1.000
_cell.length_b   1.000
_cell.length_c   1.000
_cell.angle_alpha   90.00
_cell.angle_beta   90.00
_cell.angle_gamma   90.00
#
_symmetry.space_group_name_H-M   'P 1'
#
loop_
_entity.id
_entity.type
_entity.pdbx_description
1 polymer ?
#
loop_
_entity_poly.entity_id
_entity_poly.type
_entity_poly.pdbx_seq_one_letter_code
_entity_poly.pdbx_strand_id
1 'polypeptide(L)'
;MKITEITVTAARTFNHPYEQYSNLRPEVVLRATLDEGEDVNAATRALQAKAEGLVEDHKRGMLKSIEELYQLNLQQQEMQGLERTLRGAQQRIEEIRKQNPGLSELCEGTKRAIGDERA
;
A
#
# COMPACT_ATOMS: atom_id res chain seq x y z
N MET A 1 32.18 30.36 27.16
CA MET A 1 31.80 29.02 26.64
C MET A 1 31.46 29.19 25.16
N LYS A 2 32.08 28.43 24.25
CA LYS A 2 31.82 28.49 22.79
C LYS A 2 31.08 27.21 22.39
N ILE A 3 29.90 27.35 21.79
CA ILE A 3 29.09 26.23 21.28
C ILE A 3 29.35 26.16 19.78
N THR A 4 29.78 24.99 19.31
CA THR A 4 30.15 24.76 17.90
C THR A 4 29.19 23.82 17.19
N GLU A 5 28.39 23.06 17.94
CA GLU A 5 27.47 22.07 17.40
C GLU A 5 26.16 22.08 18.19
N ILE A 6 25.04 21.99 17.48
CA ILE A 6 23.72 21.71 18.02
C ILE A 6 23.23 20.39 17.43
N THR A 7 22.84 19.46 18.29
CA THR A 7 22.12 18.25 17.91
C THR A 7 20.70 18.33 18.44
N VAL A 8 19.71 18.16 17.55
CA VAL A 8 18.29 18.08 17.92
C VAL A 8 17.74 16.73 17.50
N THR A 9 17.10 16.04 18.43
CA THR A 9 16.32 14.83 18.18
C THR A 9 14.85 15.15 18.34
N ALA A 10 14.07 14.90 17.29
CA ALA A 10 12.62 14.98 17.33
C ALA A 10 12.04 13.58 17.09
N ALA A 11 11.02 13.22 17.88
CA ALA A 11 10.29 11.96 17.70
C ALA A 11 8.80 12.19 17.95
N ARG A 12 7.97 11.43 17.25
CA ARG A 12 6.52 11.38 17.46
C ARG A 12 6.09 9.92 17.56
N THR A 13 5.16 9.64 18.44
CA THR A 13 4.54 8.32 18.55
C THR A 13 3.11 8.41 18.07
N PHE A 14 2.67 7.44 17.29
CA PHE A 14 1.29 7.31 16.85
C PHE A 14 0.89 5.82 16.73
N ASN A 15 -0.41 5.56 16.80
CA ASN A 15 -0.94 4.20 16.75
C ASN A 15 -1.13 3.77 15.29
N HIS A 16 -0.91 2.49 14.99
CA HIS A 16 -1.23 1.92 13.69
C HIS A 16 -2.77 1.95 13.46
N PRO A 17 -3.27 2.48 12.33
CA PRO A 17 -4.72 2.60 12.08
C PRO A 17 -5.49 1.27 12.02
N TYR A 18 -4.87 0.20 11.51
CA TYR A 18 -5.52 -1.09 11.24
C TYR A 18 -5.05 -2.26 12.12
N GLU A 19 -4.08 -2.02 13.01
CA GLU A 19 -3.51 -3.07 13.85
C GLU A 19 -3.56 -2.65 15.32
N GLN A 20 -4.08 -3.54 16.16
CA GLN A 20 -4.08 -3.29 17.60
C GLN A 20 -2.68 -3.55 18.18
N TYR A 21 -2.26 -2.69 19.12
CA TYR A 21 -0.99 -2.79 19.86
C TYR A 21 0.30 -2.54 19.05
N SER A 22 0.17 -2.04 17.82
CA SER A 22 1.32 -1.59 17.01
C SER A 22 1.50 -0.08 17.14
N ASN A 23 2.51 0.35 17.88
CA ASN A 23 2.88 1.76 18.04
C ASN A 23 4.06 2.08 17.13
N LEU A 24 3.91 3.10 16.30
CA LEU A 24 4.95 3.57 15.38
C LEU A 24 5.59 4.83 15.95
N ARG A 25 6.92 4.90 15.85
CA ARG A 25 7.72 6.01 16.35
C ARG A 25 8.73 6.50 15.31
N PRO A 26 8.34 7.37 14.37
CA PRO A 26 9.28 8.08 13.53
C PRO A 26 10.16 9.00 14.39
N GLU A 27 11.45 9.01 14.06
CA GLU A 27 12.47 9.81 14.72
C GLU A 27 13.38 10.45 13.65
N VAL A 28 13.77 11.70 13.89
CA VAL A 28 14.73 12.44 13.07
C VAL A 28 15.75 13.08 13.99
N VAL A 29 17.02 12.92 13.65
CA VAL A 29 18.16 13.56 14.31
C VAL A 29 18.77 14.56 13.33
N LEU A 30 18.79 15.83 13.71
CA LEU A 30 19.46 16.89 12.96
C LEU A 30 20.70 17.34 13.72
N ARG A 31 21.79 17.53 12.98
CA ARG A 31 23.03 18.11 13.48
C ARG A 31 23.37 19.35 12.67
N ALA A 32 23.72 20.42 13.35
CA ALA A 32 24.16 21.67 12.72
C ALA A 32 25.43 22.16 13.42
N THR A 33 26.37 22.65 12.63
CA THR A 33 27.55 23.38 13.11
C THR A 33 27.23 24.87 13.10
N LEU A 34 27.66 25.60 14.13
CA LEU A 34 27.48 27.05 14.19
C LEU A 34 28.74 27.79 13.75
N ASP A 35 28.52 28.89 13.04
CA ASP A 35 29.58 29.81 12.66
C ASP A 35 29.91 30.80 13.80
N GLU A 36 31.07 31.45 13.69
CA GLU A 36 31.54 32.38 14.72
C GLU A 36 30.66 33.65 14.78
N GLY A 37 30.07 33.90 15.95
CA GLY A 37 29.17 35.03 16.18
C GLY A 37 27.69 34.74 15.96
N GLU A 38 27.32 33.50 15.59
CA GLU A 38 25.94 33.09 15.41
C GLU A 38 25.18 32.98 16.75
N ASP A 39 23.90 33.40 16.78
CA ASP A 39 23.06 33.26 17.96
C ASP A 39 22.59 31.82 18.11
N VAL A 40 23.19 31.13 19.09
CA VAL A 40 22.88 29.75 19.47
C VAL A 40 21.38 29.54 19.72
N ASN A 41 20.70 30.50 20.35
CA ASN A 41 19.28 30.35 20.69
C ASN A 41 18.38 30.48 19.46
N ALA A 42 18.73 31.34 18.52
CA ALA A 42 18.04 31.45 17.24
C ALA A 42 18.26 30.19 16.39
N ALA A 43 19.52 29.74 16.26
CA ALA A 43 19.87 28.54 15.51
C ALA A 43 19.21 27.28 16.09
N THR A 44 19.18 27.12 17.41
CA THR A 44 18.52 26.00 18.09
C THR A 44 17.03 25.98 17.79
N ARG A 45 16.34 27.12 17.89
CA ARG A 45 14.90 27.22 17.60
C ARG A 45 14.58 26.89 16.15
N ALA A 46 15.40 27.39 15.22
CA ALA A 46 15.24 27.09 13.80
C ALA A 46 15.45 25.60 13.51
N LEU A 47 16.49 24.99 14.09
CA LEU A 47 16.79 23.58 13.93
C LEU A 47 15.70 22.69 14.54
N GLN A 48 15.16 23.08 15.69
CA GLN A 48 14.04 22.40 16.33
C GLN A 48 12.77 22.45 15.49
N ALA A 49 12.37 23.63 15.00
CA ALA A 49 11.20 23.76 14.13
C ALA A 49 11.34 22.90 12.86
N LYS A 50 12.55 22.84 12.28
CA LYS A 50 12.84 21.98 11.13
C LYS A 50 12.74 20.49 11.48
N ALA A 51 13.30 20.07 12.61
CA ALA A 51 13.23 18.68 13.05
C ALA A 51 11.78 18.25 13.31
N GLU A 52 10.98 19.09 13.96
CA GLU A 52 9.57 18.83 14.23
C GLU A 52 8.75 18.74 12.94
N GLY A 53 8.99 19.63 11.97
CA GLY A 53 8.36 19.57 10.66
C GLY A 53 8.66 18.27 9.91
N LEU A 54 9.94 17.87 9.88
CA LEU A 54 10.37 16.64 9.20
C LEU A 54 9.76 15.37 9.82
N VAL A 55 9.69 15.30 11.16
CA VAL A 55 9.06 14.14 11.82
C VAL A 55 7.58 14.07 11.52
N GLU A 56 6.90 15.22 11.46
CA GLU A 56 5.48 15.25 11.14
C GLU A 56 5.19 14.92 9.67
N ASP A 57 6.05 15.37 8.75
CA ASP A 57 6.04 14.92 7.35
C ASP A 57 6.23 13.42 7.23
N HIS A 58 7.22 12.87 7.95
CA HIS A 58 7.49 11.44 7.98
C HIS A 58 6.28 10.66 8.51
N LYS A 59 5.66 11.13 9.60
CA LYS A 59 4.41 10.54 10.14
C LYS A 59 3.29 10.52 9.09
N ARG A 60 3.07 11.65 8.40
CA ARG A 60 2.04 11.74 7.35
C ARG A 60 2.33 10.78 6.19
N GLY A 61 3.59 10.68 5.77
CA GLY A 61 4.02 9.71 4.77
C GLY A 61 3.74 8.27 5.19
N MET A 62 4.10 7.90 6.43
CA MET A 62 3.83 6.56 6.96
C MET A 62 2.34 6.23 6.98
N LEU A 63 1.50 7.14 7.48
CA LEU A 63 0.05 6.94 7.50
C LEU A 63 -0.53 6.70 6.10
N LYS A 64 -0.07 7.48 5.11
CA LYS A 64 -0.49 7.30 3.72
C LYS A 64 -0.08 5.93 3.18
N SER A 65 1.17 5.52 3.39
CA SER A 65 1.66 4.22 2.94
C SER A 65 0.93 3.06 3.62
N ILE A 66 0.56 3.19 4.90
CA ILE A 66 -0.23 2.19 5.62
C ILE A 66 -1.63 2.04 5.02
N GLU A 67 -2.30 3.15 4.71
CA GLU A 67 -3.60 3.14 4.01
C GLU A 67 -3.47 2.47 2.63
N GLU A 68 -2.48 2.85 1.82
CA GLU A 68 -2.27 2.27 0.49
C GLU A 68 -2.03 0.75 0.55
N LEU A 69 -1.22 0.28 1.51
CA LEU A 69 -0.96 -1.13 1.72
C LEU A 69 -2.22 -1.89 2.17
N TYR A 70 -3.03 -1.27 3.03
CA TYR A 70 -4.29 -1.85 3.48
C TYR A 70 -5.28 -2.01 2.32
N GLN A 71 -5.46 -0.98 1.50
CA GLN A 71 -6.33 -1.04 0.32
C GLN A 71 -5.88 -2.10 -0.69
N LEU A 72 -4.57 -2.20 -0.92
CA LEU A 72 -4.01 -3.22 -1.79
C LEU A 72 -4.28 -4.65 -1.27
N ASN A 73 -4.19 -4.85 0.05
CA ASN A 73 -4.50 -6.14 0.66
C ASN A 73 -5.99 -6.50 0.47
N LEU A 74 -6.90 -5.56 0.69
CA LEU A 74 -8.33 -5.77 0.45
C LEU A 74 -8.62 -6.18 -1.00
N GLN A 75 -8.01 -5.49 -1.97
CA GLN A 75 -8.16 -5.81 -3.39
C GLN A 75 -7.62 -7.21 -3.73
N GLN A 76 -6.49 -7.60 -3.15
CA GLN A 76 -5.96 -8.96 -3.33
C GLN A 76 -6.89 -10.03 -2.76
N GLN A 77 -7.50 -9.78 -1.60
CA GLN A 77 -8.48 -10.71 -1.02
C GLN A 77 -9.73 -10.84 -1.90
N GLU A 78 -10.21 -9.73 -2.45
CA GLU A 78 -11.33 -9.72 -3.39
C GLU A 78 -11.01 -10.53 -4.65
N MET A 79 -9.85 -10.29 -5.27
CA MET A 79 -9.38 -11.05 -6.43
C MET A 79 -9.34 -12.56 -6.16
N GLN A 80 -8.81 -12.97 -5.01
CA GLN A 80 -8.79 -14.38 -4.61
C GLN A 80 -10.20 -14.95 -4.47
N GLY A 81 -11.17 -14.17 -3.95
CA GLY A 81 -12.58 -14.57 -3.88
C GLY A 81 -13.22 -14.75 -5.26
N LEU A 82 -12.97 -13.82 -6.17
CA LEU A 82 -13.44 -13.88 -7.55
C LEU A 82 -12.84 -15.08 -8.30
N GLU A 83 -11.55 -15.34 -8.14
CA GLU A 83 -10.89 -16.51 -8.73
C GLU A 83 -11.51 -17.83 -8.26
N ARG A 84 -11.81 -17.95 -6.96
CA ARG A 84 -12.47 -19.14 -6.42
C ARG A 84 -13.86 -19.33 -7.02
N THR A 85 -14.63 -18.24 -7.14
CA THR A 85 -15.96 -18.26 -7.76
C THR A 85 -15.89 -18.67 -9.23
N LEU A 86 -14.91 -18.13 -9.98
CA LEU A 86 -14.70 -18.44 -11.39
C LEU A 86 -14.31 -19.90 -11.60
N ARG A 87 -13.40 -20.44 -10.78
CA ARG A 87 -13.04 -21.87 -10.81
C ARG A 87 -14.26 -22.76 -10.50
N GLY A 88 -15.06 -22.40 -9.49
CA GLY A 88 -16.28 -23.13 -9.17
C GLY A 88 -17.31 -23.10 -10.30
N ALA A 89 -17.48 -21.96 -10.97
CA ALA A 89 -18.36 -21.85 -12.14
C ALA A 89 -17.85 -22.70 -13.32
N GLN A 90 -16.54 -22.70 -13.59
CA GLN A 90 -15.94 -23.54 -14.63
C GLN A 90 -16.16 -25.03 -14.36
N GLN A 91 -15.94 -25.49 -13.13
CA GLN A 91 -16.18 -26.88 -12.74
C GLN A 91 -17.65 -27.28 -12.95
N ARG A 92 -18.60 -26.43 -12.56
CA ARG A 92 -20.03 -26.68 -12.80
C ARG A 92 -20.37 -26.76 -14.29
N ILE A 93 -19.80 -25.89 -15.12
CA ILE A 93 -19.99 -25.95 -16.58
C ILE A 93 -19.46 -27.27 -17.13
N GLU A 94 -18.29 -27.72 -16.68
CA GLU A 94 -17.73 -29.01 -17.09
C GLU A 94 -18.59 -30.20 -16.66
N GLU A 95 -19.13 -30.17 -15.44
CA GLU A 95 -20.08 -31.19 -14.96
C GLU A 95 -21.35 -31.23 -15.81
N ILE A 96 -21.94 -30.06 -16.10
CA ILE A 96 -23.13 -29.95 -16.96
C ILE A 96 -22.84 -30.50 -18.36
N ARG A 97 -21.65 -30.20 -18.93
CA ARG A 97 -21.22 -30.75 -20.22
C ARG A 97 -21.06 -32.27 -20.19
N LYS A 98 -20.49 -32.82 -19.12
CA LYS A 98 -20.36 -34.29 -18.94
C LYS A 98 -21.72 -34.97 -18.82
N GLN A 99 -22.67 -34.35 -18.12
CA GLN A 99 -24.03 -34.88 -17.94
C GLN A 99 -24.90 -34.72 -19.20
N ASN A 100 -24.59 -33.75 -20.06
CA ASN A 100 -25.35 -33.47 -21.28
C ASN A 100 -24.43 -33.50 -22.52
N PRO A 101 -23.96 -34.70 -22.94
CA PRO A 101 -23.03 -34.82 -24.07
C PRO A 101 -23.59 -34.24 -25.39
N GLY A 102 -24.92 -34.27 -25.59
CA GLY A 102 -25.57 -33.67 -26.77
C GLY A 102 -25.47 -32.14 -26.87
N LEU A 103 -25.17 -31.43 -25.77
CA LEU A 103 -24.94 -29.97 -25.80
C LEU A 103 -23.54 -29.62 -26.36
N SER A 104 -22.54 -30.48 -26.19
CA SER A 104 -21.23 -30.32 -26.83
C SER A 104 -21.33 -30.48 -28.35
N GLU A 105 -22.11 -31.46 -28.82
CA GLU A 105 -22.31 -31.73 -30.25
C GLU A 105 -23.10 -30.61 -30.95
N LEU A 106 -24.10 -30.00 -30.29
CA LEU A 106 -24.84 -28.84 -30.82
C LEU A 106 -23.95 -27.59 -30.96
N CYS A 107 -23.00 -27.37 -30.05
CA CYS A 107 -22.05 -26.26 -30.12
C CYS A 107 -20.98 -26.46 -31.21
N GLU A 108 -20.57 -27.70 -31.49
CA GLU A 108 -19.67 -28.02 -32.60
C GLU A 108 -20.39 -27.98 -33.96
N GLY A 109 -21.65 -28.44 -34.02
CA GLY A 109 -22.48 -28.38 -35.21
C GLY A 109 -22.82 -26.95 -35.65
N THR A 110 -23.09 -26.04 -34.72
CA THR A 110 -23.33 -24.62 -35.04
C THR A 110 -22.07 -23.88 -35.48
N LYS A 111 -20.88 -24.23 -34.96
CA LYS A 111 -19.61 -23.67 -35.48
C LYS A 111 -19.30 -24.12 -36.91
N ARG A 112 -19.66 -25.35 -37.31
CA ARG A 112 -19.54 -25.80 -38.71
C ARG A 112 -20.54 -25.09 -39.62
N ALA A 113 -21.80 -24.95 -39.19
CA ALA A 113 -22.83 -24.25 -39.97
C ALA A 113 -22.50 -22.77 -40.23
N ILE A 114 -21.91 -22.07 -39.26
CA ILE A 114 -21.51 -20.66 -39.41
C ILE A 114 -20.18 -20.51 -40.19
N GLY A 115 -19.31 -21.52 -40.16
CA GLY A 115 -18.07 -21.56 -40.94
C GLY A 115 -18.29 -21.81 -42.44
N ASP A 116 -19.32 -22.59 -42.80
CA ASP A 116 -19.69 -22.89 -44.19
C ASP A 116 -20.48 -21.77 -44.88
N GLU A 117 -21.08 -20.82 -44.15
CA GLU A 117 -21.75 -19.64 -44.73
C GLU A 117 -20.78 -18.49 -45.11
N ARG A 118 -19.47 -18.65 -44.87
CA ARG A 118 -18.43 -17.65 -45.22
C ARG A 118 -17.40 -18.14 -46.26
N ALA A 119 -17.75 -19.14 -47.07
CA ALA A 119 -16.96 -19.60 -48.21
C ALA A 119 -17.68 -19.35 -49.53
#